data_AF-A0AAD6TNH5-F1
#
_entry.id   AF-A0AAD6TNH5-F1
#
_cell.length_a   1.000
_cell.length_b   1.000
_cell.length_c   1.000
_cell.angle_alpha   90.00
_cell.angle_beta   90.00
_cell.angle_gamma   90.00
#
_symmetry.space_group_name_H-M   'P 1'
#
loop_
_entity.id
_entity.type
_entity.pdbx_description
1 polymer ?
#
loop_
_entity_poly.entity_id
_entity_poly.type
_entity_poly.pdbx_seq_one_letter_code
_entity_poly.pdbx_strand_id
1 'polypeptide(L)' 'LADGLGMHRNTLRNYLKMYGVYDRYSNITDKDLDILTRQFKRIKPSSGLRYLIGFLRTHGLKVQ' A
#
# COMPACT_ATOMS: atom_id res chain seq x y z
N LEU A 1 9.87 -9.64 14.68
CA LEU A 1 10.95 -8.69 14.32
C LEU A 1 11.41 -7.87 15.52
N ALA A 2 10.53 -7.09 16.16
CA ALA A 2 10.89 -6.35 17.38
C ALA A 2 11.40 -7.28 18.50
N ASP A 3 10.63 -8.32 18.84
CA ASP A 3 11.00 -9.28 19.89
C ASP A 3 12.25 -10.09 19.53
N GLY A 4 12.39 -10.49 18.25
CA GLY A 4 13.56 -11.22 17.75
C GLY A 4 14.84 -10.37 17.70
N LEU A 5 14.73 -9.05 17.76
CA LEU A 5 15.86 -8.12 17.87
C LEU A 5 16.04 -7.59 19.31
N GLY A 6 15.20 -8.02 20.26
CA GLY A 6 15.23 -7.53 21.64
C GLY A 6 14.90 -6.04 21.79
N MET A 7 14.16 -5.46 20.84
CA MET A 7 13.87 -4.02 20.78
C MET A 7 12.40 -3.72 21.04
N HIS A 8 12.12 -2.58 21.67
CA HIS A 8 10.75 -2.08 21.73
C HIS A 8 10.23 -1.71 20.33
N ARG A 9 8.94 -1.99 20.05
CA ARG A 9 8.30 -1.76 18.74
C ARG A 9 8.43 -0.33 18.20
N ASN A 10 8.43 0.67 19.08
CA ASN A 10 8.59 2.08 18.68
C ASN A 10 10.02 2.37 18.23
N THR A 11 11.00 1.77 18.89
CA THR A 11 12.42 1.89 18.52
C THR A 11 12.65 1.28 17.15
N LEU A 12 12.14 0.06 16.93
CA LEU A 12 12.19 -0.57 15.61
C LEU A 12 11.51 0.30 14.55
N ARG A 13 10.33 0.85 14.83
CA ARG A 13 9.62 1.73 13.89
C ARG A 13 10.42 2.97 13.54
N ASN A 14 11.11 3.58 14.50
CA ASN A 14 11.95 4.76 14.27
C ASN A 14 13.14 4.43 13.37
N TYR A 15 13.82 3.30 13.61
CA TYR A 15 14.89 2.84 12.73
C TYR A 15 14.39 2.53 11.33
N LEU A 16 13.28 1.80 11.20
CA LEU A 16 12.66 1.49 9.91
C LEU A 16 12.30 2.76 9.13
N LYS A 17 11.81 3.80 9.82
CA LYS A 17 11.60 5.13 9.22
C LYS A 17 12.89 5.79 8.77
N MET A 18 13.92 5.81 9.63
CA MET A 18 15.22 6.40 9.35
C MET A 18 15.87 5.77 8.11
N TYR A 19 15.77 4.45 7.96
CA TYR A 19 16.32 3.72 6.82
C TYR A 19 15.38 3.64 5.60
N GLY A 20 14.21 4.31 5.63
CA GLY A 20 13.27 4.33 4.51
C GLY A 20 12.45 3.04 4.32
N VAL A 21 12.62 2.05 5.19
CA VAL A 21 11.92 0.75 5.20
C VAL A 21 10.65 0.85 6.07
N TYR A 22 9.78 1.80 5.76
CA TYR A 22 8.54 2.01 6.49
C TYR A 22 7.34 2.05 5.57
N ASP A 23 6.19 1.78 6.16
CA ASP A 23 4.91 1.79 5.47
C ASP A 23 4.59 3.19 4.94
N ARG A 24 4.52 3.32 3.60
CA ARG A 24 4.30 4.56 2.85
C ARG A 24 3.23 4.38 1.80
N TYR A 25 2.51 5.45 1.49
CA TYR A 25 1.69 5.51 0.29
C TYR A 25 2.58 5.59 -0.95
N SER A 26 2.11 4.98 -2.03
CA SER A 26 2.77 5.03 -3.33
C SER A 26 2.67 6.44 -3.90
N ASN A 27 3.76 6.91 -4.51
CA ASN A 27 3.77 8.16 -5.26
C ASN A 27 3.14 7.92 -6.64
N ILE A 28 1.81 7.89 -6.70
CA ILE A 28 1.03 7.69 -7.92
C ILE A 28 0.19 8.93 -8.20
N THR A 29 0.07 9.31 -9.48
CA THR A 29 -0.78 10.44 -9.87
C THR A 29 -2.26 10.04 -9.89
N ASP A 30 -3.15 11.00 -9.68
CA ASP A 30 -4.60 10.77 -9.78
C ASP A 30 -5.01 10.21 -11.15
N LYS A 31 -4.31 10.64 -12.21
CA LYS A 31 -4.54 10.16 -13.58
C LYS A 31 -4.21 8.68 -13.73
N ASP A 32 -3.06 8.25 -13.18
CA ASP A 32 -2.66 6.84 -13.23
C ASP A 32 -3.59 5.98 -12.36
N LEU A 33 -4.02 6.50 -11.20
CA LEU A 33 -4.99 5.84 -10.34
C LEU A 33 -6.36 5.66 -11.03
N ASP A 34 -6.83 6.66 -11.76
CA ASP A 34 -8.07 6.60 -12.53
C ASP A 34 -7.97 5.56 -13.67
N ILE A 35 -6.84 5.50 -14.38
CA ILE A 35 -6.58 4.47 -15.40
C ILE A 35 -6.68 3.06 -14.81
N LEU A 36 -6.00 2.80 -13.69
CA LEU A 36 -6.05 1.51 -13.00
C LEU A 36 -7.45 1.17 -12.50
N THR A 37 -8.16 2.16 -11.98
CA THR A 37 -9.54 1.98 -11.49
C THR A 37 -10.49 1.63 -12.63
N ARG A 38 -10.37 2.29 -13.78
CA ARG A 38 -11.15 1.98 -14.99
C ARG A 38 -10.83 0.59 -15.53
N GLN A 39 -9.56 0.21 -15.58
CA GLN A 39 -9.16 -1.15 -15.98
C GLN A 39 -9.76 -2.21 -15.06
N PHE A 40 -9.66 -2.01 -13.74
CA PHE A 40 -10.27 -2.91 -12.77
C PHE A 40 -11.79 -3.01 -12.97
N LYS A 41 -12.49 -1.89 -13.16
CA LYS A 41 -13.95 -1.86 -13.38
C LYS A 41 -14.39 -2.48 -14.69
N ARG A 42 -13.58 -2.44 -15.75
CA ARG A 42 -13.86 -3.18 -16.99
C ARG A 42 -13.85 -4.70 -16.76
N ILE A 43 -12.94 -5.18 -15.92
CA ILE A 43 -12.81 -6.62 -15.62
C ILE A 43 -13.87 -7.06 -14.60
N LYS A 44 -14.11 -6.23 -13.56
CA LYS A 44 -15.02 -6.54 -12.45
C LYS A 44 -15.95 -5.37 -12.13
N PRO A 45 -16.99 -5.14 -12.95
CA PRO A 45 -17.86 -3.96 -12.83
C PRO A 45 -18.61 -3.89 -11.50
N SER A 46 -19.10 -5.04 -11.00
CA SER A 46 -19.86 -5.16 -9.76
C SER A 46 -19.02 -5.17 -8.48
N SER A 47 -17.69 -5.27 -8.59
CA SER A 47 -16.81 -5.35 -7.42
C SER A 47 -16.68 -4.00 -6.72
N GLY A 48 -16.86 -4.00 -5.40
CA GLY A 48 -16.77 -2.80 -4.57
C GLY A 48 -15.34 -2.35 -4.27
N LEU A 49 -15.22 -1.23 -3.55
CA LEU A 49 -13.96 -0.56 -3.20
C LEU A 49 -12.95 -1.50 -2.52
N ARG A 50 -13.40 -2.40 -1.64
CA ARG A 50 -12.54 -3.38 -0.95
C ARG A 50 -11.71 -4.21 -1.93
N TYR A 51 -12.29 -4.62 -3.05
CA TYR A 51 -11.62 -5.43 -4.05
C TYR A 51 -10.70 -4.59 -4.95
N LEU A 52 -11.06 -3.34 -5.22
CA LEU A 52 -10.18 -2.39 -5.90
C LEU A 52 -8.91 -2.13 -5.09
N ILE A 53 -9.04 -1.86 -3.78
CA ILE A 53 -7.90 -1.69 -2.88
C ILE A 53 -7.04 -2.96 -2.85
N GLY A 54 -7.67 -4.14 -2.81
CA GLY A 54 -6.97 -5.41 -2.93
C GLY A 54 -6.16 -5.52 -4.23
N PHE A 55 -6.78 -5.21 -5.36
CA PHE A 55 -6.14 -5.19 -6.68
C PHE A 55 -4.95 -4.22 -6.73
N LEU A 56 -5.07 -3.02 -6.17
CA LEU A 56 -3.96 -2.06 -6.11
C LEU A 56 -2.81 -2.61 -5.26
N ARG A 57 -3.12 -3.22 -4.11
CA ARG A 57 -2.11 -3.85 -3.24
C ARG A 57 -1.37 -5.01 -3.91
N THR A 58 -2.04 -5.84 -4.71
CA THR A 58 -1.36 -6.91 -5.47
C THR A 58 -0.40 -6.36 -6.53
N HIS A 59 -0.60 -5.11 -6.97
CA HIS A 59 0.32 -4.39 -7.86
C HIS A 59 1.38 -3.58 -7.09
N GLY A 60 1.51 -3.80 -5.78
CA GLY A 60 2.47 -3.07 -4.93
C GLY A 60 2.07 -1.62 -4.65
N LEU A 61 0.82 -1.24 -4.97
CA LEU A 61 0.32 0.12 -4.77
C LEU A 61 -0.45 0.24 -3.47
N LYS A 62 -0.07 1.24 -2.68
CA LYS A 62 -0.80 1.64 -1.48
C LYS A 62 -1.30 3.07 -1.66
N VAL A 63 -2.62 3.23 -1.68
CA VAL A 63 -3.31 4.53 -1.82
C VAL A 63 -4.08 4.88 -0.54
N GLN A 64 -4.33 6.18 -0.34
CA GLN A 64 -4.98 6.75 0.84
C GLN A 64 -6.50 6.82 0.68
#